data_AF-A0A3A4AS42-F1
#
_entry.id   AF-A0A3A4AS42-F1
#
_cell.length_a   1.000
_cell.length_b   1.000
_cell.length_c   1.000
_cell.angle_alpha   90.00
_cell.angle_beta   90.00
_cell.angle_gamma   90.00
#
_symmetry.space_group_name_H-M   'P 1'
#
loop_
_entity.id
_entity.type
_entity.pdbx_description
1 polymer ?
#
loop_
_entity_poly.entity_id
_entity_poly.type
_entity_poly.pdbx_seq_one_letter_code
_entity_poly.pdbx_strand_id
1 'polypeptide(L)'
;MPSTKSRLIALAALASAVTVPTAGAAAAADAPPAADAPHAQVAGVIHANGAIKYAKNIVSVSRPAVGVYCVHTNMDVTRTVPSATPWYTGRIVSASVDPSAQCGNRTDTVRVVVTDSAGRRENSAFSLILP
;
A
#
# COMPACT_ATOMS: atom_id res chain seq x y z
N MET A 1 -69.51 34.03 -17.86
CA MET A 1 -69.43 35.51 -17.71
C MET A 1 -68.37 35.84 -16.67
N PRO A 2 -67.67 36.98 -16.79
CA PRO A 2 -66.21 37.03 -16.75
C PRO A 2 -65.59 37.76 -15.53
N SER A 3 -64.25 37.64 -15.44
CA SER A 3 -63.28 38.71 -15.15
C SER A 3 -62.85 39.04 -13.70
N THR A 4 -61.62 38.59 -13.39
CA THR A 4 -60.43 39.38 -13.01
C THR A 4 -60.39 40.12 -11.66
N LYS A 5 -59.37 39.80 -10.85
CA LYS A 5 -58.34 40.77 -10.42
C LYS A 5 -57.09 40.10 -9.82
N SER A 6 -55.97 40.37 -10.48
CA SER A 6 -54.60 40.01 -10.15
C SER A 6 -54.17 40.39 -8.74
N ARG A 7 -53.38 39.52 -8.11
CA ARG A 7 -52.33 39.94 -7.18
C ARG A 7 -51.03 39.23 -7.54
N LEU A 8 -50.12 40.01 -8.13
CA LEU A 8 -48.71 39.72 -8.32
C LEU A 8 -48.05 39.56 -6.94
N ILE A 9 -47.38 38.44 -6.66
CA ILE A 9 -46.35 38.37 -5.62
C ILE A 9 -45.16 37.57 -6.14
N ALA A 10 -44.14 38.35 -6.50
CA ALA A 10 -42.70 38.17 -6.30
C ALA A 10 -42.01 36.84 -6.62
N LEU A 11 -41.07 36.96 -7.57
CA LEU A 11 -39.94 36.07 -7.82
C LEU A 11 -39.16 35.75 -6.53
N ALA A 12 -38.79 34.48 -6.36
CA ALA A 12 -37.56 34.09 -5.69
C ALA A 12 -36.97 32.88 -6.45
N ALA A 13 -36.08 33.18 -7.39
CA ALA A 13 -35.18 32.20 -7.98
C ALA A 13 -34.03 31.96 -7.01
N LEU A 14 -33.80 30.71 -6.59
CA LEU A 14 -32.55 30.30 -5.93
C LEU A 14 -32.07 28.98 -6.54
N ALA A 15 -31.20 29.19 -7.51
CA ALA A 15 -30.10 28.37 -8.03
C ALA A 15 -30.00 26.89 -7.62
N SER A 16 -30.00 26.07 -8.67
CA SER A 16 -29.45 24.72 -8.79
C SER A 16 -28.08 24.55 -8.10
N ALA A 17 -28.02 23.63 -7.14
CA ALA A 17 -26.77 23.13 -6.58
C ALA A 17 -26.06 22.24 -7.62
N VAL A 18 -25.00 22.79 -8.23
CA VAL A 18 -24.05 22.00 -9.03
C VAL A 18 -23.14 21.26 -8.05
N THR A 19 -23.34 19.95 -7.90
CA THR A 19 -22.37 19.07 -7.24
C THR A 19 -21.17 18.91 -8.16
N VAL A 20 -20.09 19.64 -7.87
CA VAL A 20 -18.79 19.44 -8.53
C VAL A 20 -18.17 18.17 -7.95
N PRO A 21 -17.84 17.14 -8.75
CA PRO A 21 -17.07 16.02 -8.25
C PRO A 21 -15.65 16.53 -8.02
N THR A 22 -15.21 16.57 -6.77
CA THR A 22 -13.80 16.76 -6.43
C THR A 22 -13.05 15.51 -6.87
N ALA A 23 -12.55 15.53 -8.10
CA ALA A 23 -11.54 14.59 -8.57
C ALA A 23 -10.32 14.76 -7.64
N GLY A 24 -10.20 13.86 -6.66
CA GLY A 24 -9.03 13.77 -5.81
C GLY A 24 -7.85 13.44 -6.71
N ALA A 25 -6.99 14.43 -6.95
CA ALA A 25 -5.68 14.20 -7.53
C ALA A 25 -4.93 13.29 -6.54
N ALA A 26 -4.81 12.00 -6.89
CA ALA A 26 -3.83 11.14 -6.27
C ALA A 26 -2.47 11.75 -6.63
N ALA A 27 -1.88 12.48 -5.69
CA ALA A 27 -0.51 12.96 -5.84
C ALA A 27 0.35 11.73 -6.14
N ALA A 28 1.00 11.73 -7.30
CA ALA A 28 2.02 10.74 -7.62
C ALA A 28 3.10 10.87 -6.54
N ALA A 29 3.12 9.93 -5.60
CA ALA A 29 4.18 9.88 -4.62
C ALA A 29 5.49 9.65 -5.38
N ASP A 30 6.49 10.49 -5.11
CA ASP A 30 7.82 10.32 -5.67
C ASP A 30 8.33 8.91 -5.39
N ALA A 31 9.07 8.35 -6.36
CA ALA A 31 9.70 7.06 -6.17
C ALA A 31 10.59 7.10 -4.92
N PRO A 32 10.58 6.04 -4.07
CA PRO A 32 11.42 6.00 -2.90
C PRO A 32 12.90 6.21 -3.28
N PRO A 33 13.71 6.87 -2.43
CA PRO A 33 15.14 6.95 -2.66
C PRO A 33 15.72 5.54 -2.85
N ALA A 34 16.77 5.41 -3.67
CA ALA A 34 17.40 4.12 -3.91
C ALA A 34 18.07 3.57 -2.63
N ALA A 35 18.01 2.26 -2.42
CA ALA A 35 18.80 1.62 -1.39
C ALA A 35 20.26 1.46 -1.84
N ASP A 36 21.21 1.87 -1.01
CA ASP A 36 22.63 1.51 -1.19
C ASP A 36 22.87 0.09 -0.65
N ALA A 37 22.80 -0.88 -1.56
CA ALA A 37 22.99 -2.30 -1.28
C ALA A 37 23.66 -2.96 -2.49
N PRO A 38 24.99 -2.84 -2.65
CA PRO A 38 25.70 -3.24 -3.87
C PRO A 38 25.60 -4.75 -4.15
N HIS A 39 25.53 -5.57 -3.09
CA HIS A 39 25.50 -7.02 -3.19
C HIS A 39 24.11 -7.64 -3.02
N ALA A 40 23.05 -6.84 -2.92
CA ALA A 40 21.68 -7.33 -2.87
C ALA A 40 21.01 -7.20 -4.24
N GLN A 41 20.29 -8.23 -4.68
CA GLN A 41 19.41 -8.14 -5.84
C GLN A 41 18.15 -7.32 -5.54
N VAL A 42 17.57 -7.50 -4.36
CA VAL A 42 16.41 -6.74 -3.88
C VAL A 42 16.69 -6.25 -2.47
N ALA A 43 16.40 -4.99 -2.19
CA ALA A 43 16.53 -4.44 -0.85
C ALA A 43 15.49 -3.37 -0.58
N GLY A 44 15.04 -3.29 0.67
CA GLY A 44 14.45 -2.06 1.17
C GLY A 44 13.81 -2.15 2.53
N VAL A 45 13.27 -1.01 2.96
CA VAL A 45 12.55 -0.87 4.21
C VAL A 45 11.07 -0.75 3.92
N ILE A 46 10.27 -1.61 4.55
CA ILE A 46 8.82 -1.60 4.43
C ILE A 46 8.27 -1.11 5.78
N HIS A 47 7.52 -0.02 5.76
CA HIS A 47 6.88 0.55 6.93
C HIS A 47 5.62 -0.24 7.31
N ALA A 48 5.14 -0.06 8.55
CA ALA A 48 3.95 -0.75 9.05
C ALA A 48 2.72 -0.56 8.14
N ASN A 49 2.58 0.61 7.51
CA ASN A 49 1.49 0.91 6.58
C ASN A 49 1.67 0.31 5.18
N GLY A 50 2.83 -0.26 4.84
CA GLY A 50 3.19 -0.76 3.51
C GLY A 50 3.98 0.24 2.65
N ALA A 51 4.23 1.46 3.15
CA ALA A 51 5.09 2.41 2.44
C ALA A 51 6.51 1.88 2.34
N ILE A 52 7.16 2.13 1.20
CA ILE A 52 8.52 1.70 0.91
C ILE A 52 9.47 2.87 1.17
N LYS A 53 10.59 2.60 1.84
CA LYS A 53 11.69 3.53 2.06
C LYS A 53 13.00 2.85 1.70
N TYR A 54 13.88 3.55 0.96
CA TYR A 54 15.14 2.99 0.43
C TYR A 54 14.89 1.72 -0.37
N ALA A 55 14.64 1.83 -1.68
CA ALA A 55 14.27 0.68 -2.51
C ALA A 55 15.36 0.32 -3.51
N LYS A 56 15.59 -0.98 -3.69
CA LYS A 56 16.26 -1.57 -4.84
C LYS A 56 15.39 -2.70 -5.34
N ASN A 57 14.92 -2.58 -6.59
CA ASN A 57 14.12 -3.60 -7.29
C ASN A 57 12.78 -3.98 -6.62
N ILE A 58 12.31 -3.22 -5.64
CA ILE A 58 10.94 -3.31 -5.09
C ILE A 58 10.05 -2.38 -5.91
N VAL A 59 8.97 -2.93 -6.48
CA VAL A 59 8.00 -2.21 -7.31
C VAL A 59 6.84 -1.69 -6.47
N SER A 60 6.28 -2.54 -5.61
CA SER A 60 5.15 -2.18 -4.76
C SER A 60 5.03 -3.14 -3.58
N VAL A 61 4.26 -2.74 -2.57
CA VAL A 61 3.90 -3.60 -1.45
C VAL A 61 2.39 -3.56 -1.28
N SER A 62 1.77 -4.73 -1.31
CA SER A 62 0.35 -4.88 -0.96
C SER A 62 0.20 -5.54 0.41
N ARG A 63 -0.92 -5.26 1.08
CA ARG A 63 -1.20 -5.74 2.45
C ARG A 63 -2.58 -6.40 2.51
N PRO A 64 -2.67 -7.68 2.13
CA PRO A 64 -3.96 -8.39 2.06
C PRO A 64 -4.57 -8.64 3.44
N ALA A 65 -3.77 -8.60 4.51
CA ALA A 65 -4.23 -8.76 5.88
C ALA A 65 -3.28 -8.07 6.87
N VAL A 66 -3.70 -7.93 8.13
CA VAL A 66 -2.83 -7.48 9.22
C VAL A 66 -1.61 -8.40 9.34
N GLY A 67 -0.41 -7.82 9.42
CA GLY A 67 0.84 -8.58 9.54
C GLY A 67 1.15 -9.47 8.34
N VAL A 68 0.58 -9.18 7.17
CA VAL A 68 0.93 -9.84 5.89
C VAL A 68 1.28 -8.76 4.88
N TYR A 69 2.47 -8.88 4.30
CA TYR A 69 2.98 -7.99 3.27
C TYR A 69 3.37 -8.84 2.06
N CYS A 70 2.91 -8.45 0.87
CA CYS A 70 3.33 -9.02 -0.39
C CYS A 70 4.22 -7.98 -1.08
N VAL A 71 5.53 -8.22 -1.06
CA VAL A 71 6.53 -7.32 -1.63
C VAL A 71 6.78 -7.74 -3.06
N HIS A 72 6.27 -6.95 -4.01
CA HIS A 72 6.42 -7.20 -5.44
C HIS A 72 7.73 -6.62 -5.94
N THR A 73 8.47 -7.41 -6.70
CA THR A 73 9.78 -7.06 -7.25
C THR A 73 9.72 -7.02 -8.78
N ASN A 74 10.77 -6.53 -9.43
CA ASN A 74 10.90 -6.53 -10.89
C ASN A 74 11.60 -7.79 -11.44
N MET A 75 11.76 -8.83 -10.62
CA MET A 75 12.51 -10.04 -10.95
C MET A 75 11.95 -11.26 -10.21
N ASP A 76 12.19 -12.45 -10.74
CA ASP A 76 11.85 -13.71 -10.07
C ASP A 76 12.71 -13.89 -8.80
N VAL A 77 12.04 -14.13 -7.67
CA VAL A 77 12.69 -14.27 -6.36
C VAL A 77 12.71 -15.71 -5.84
N THR A 78 12.13 -16.67 -6.57
CA THR A 78 11.91 -18.06 -6.12
C THR A 78 13.19 -18.84 -5.81
N ARG A 79 14.34 -18.38 -6.31
CA ARG A 79 15.67 -18.98 -6.09
C ARG A 79 16.53 -18.21 -5.09
N THR A 80 15.99 -17.17 -4.48
CA THR A 80 16.70 -16.35 -3.49
C THR A 80 16.41 -16.83 -2.07
N VAL A 81 17.35 -16.59 -1.16
CA VAL A 81 17.12 -16.80 0.29
C VAL A 81 16.78 -15.44 0.89
N PRO A 82 15.50 -15.14 1.17
CA PRO A 82 15.13 -13.83 1.68
C PRO A 82 15.57 -13.68 3.14
N SER A 83 16.06 -12.50 3.49
CA SER A 83 16.33 -12.10 4.87
C SER A 83 15.47 -10.90 5.22
N ALA A 84 14.71 -11.01 6.31
CA ALA A 84 13.91 -9.91 6.85
C ALA A 84 14.27 -9.66 8.31
N THR A 85 14.34 -8.39 8.70
CA THR A 85 14.72 -7.98 10.06
C THR A 85 13.65 -7.04 10.63
N PRO A 86 13.10 -7.31 11.82
CA PRO A 86 12.12 -6.43 12.45
C PRO A 86 12.79 -5.14 12.93
N TRP A 87 12.08 -4.03 12.87
CA TRP A 87 12.57 -2.74 13.41
C TRP A 87 12.23 -2.53 14.88
N TYR A 88 11.20 -3.20 15.38
CA TYR A 88 10.73 -3.04 16.75
C TYR A 88 10.95 -4.33 17.55
N THR A 89 11.30 -4.17 18.82
CA THR A 89 11.46 -5.28 19.75
C THR A 89 10.12 -6.00 19.95
N GLY A 90 10.18 -7.31 20.22
CA GLY A 90 8.98 -8.14 20.38
C GLY A 90 8.20 -8.38 19.08
N ARG A 91 8.81 -8.12 17.91
CA ARG A 91 8.29 -8.51 16.60
C ARG A 91 9.11 -9.64 16.03
N ILE A 92 8.43 -10.60 15.43
CA ILE A 92 8.99 -11.72 14.69
C ILE A 92 8.59 -11.53 13.24
N VAL A 93 9.56 -11.62 12.33
CA VAL A 93 9.34 -11.49 10.89
C VAL A 93 9.79 -12.77 10.21
N SER A 94 8.99 -13.26 9.28
CA SER A 94 9.36 -14.37 8.41
C SER A 94 9.10 -13.99 6.96
N ALA A 95 10.11 -14.13 6.11
CA ALA A 95 9.99 -13.94 4.67
C ALA A 95 10.00 -15.30 3.97
N SER A 96 9.14 -15.45 2.95
CA SER A 96 9.06 -16.65 2.10
C SER A 96 8.91 -16.21 0.65
N VAL A 97 9.67 -16.85 -0.23
CA VAL A 97 9.60 -16.69 -1.69
C VAL A 97 8.70 -17.76 -2.33
N ASP A 98 8.12 -18.65 -1.52
CA ASP A 98 7.19 -19.65 -2.02
C ASP A 98 5.89 -18.96 -2.48
N PRO A 99 5.40 -19.28 -3.69
CA PRO A 99 4.13 -18.77 -4.18
C PRO A 99 3.01 -18.99 -3.15
N SER A 100 2.25 -17.94 -2.88
CA SER A 100 1.17 -17.95 -1.91
C SER A 100 -0.09 -17.36 -2.48
N ALA A 101 -1.23 -18.01 -2.22
CA ALA A 101 -2.53 -17.51 -2.63
C ALA A 101 -2.82 -16.10 -2.08
N GLN A 102 -2.33 -15.77 -0.88
CA GLN A 102 -2.48 -14.43 -0.28
C GLN A 102 -1.78 -13.34 -1.11
N CYS A 103 -0.74 -13.71 -1.85
CA CYS A 103 0.03 -12.82 -2.72
C CYS A 103 -0.17 -13.12 -4.21
N GLY A 104 -1.24 -13.83 -4.57
CA GLY A 104 -1.61 -14.13 -5.96
C GLY A 104 -0.76 -15.20 -6.65
N ASN A 105 -0.06 -16.06 -5.91
CA ASN A 105 0.80 -17.14 -6.44
C ASN A 105 1.87 -16.67 -7.44
N ARG A 106 2.41 -15.46 -7.25
CA ARG A 106 3.41 -14.87 -8.14
C ARG A 106 4.84 -15.30 -7.77
N THR A 107 5.72 -15.38 -8.77
CA THR A 107 7.15 -15.72 -8.59
C THR A 107 8.03 -14.49 -8.36
N ASP A 108 7.49 -13.29 -8.60
CA ASP A 108 8.13 -11.99 -8.40
C ASP A 108 7.73 -11.35 -7.06
N THR A 109 7.35 -12.16 -6.07
CA THR A 109 6.76 -11.66 -4.83
C THR A 109 7.31 -12.38 -3.60
N VAL A 110 7.76 -11.60 -2.63
CA VAL A 110 8.14 -12.10 -1.30
C VAL A 110 6.97 -11.90 -0.36
N ARG A 111 6.49 -12.99 0.24
CA ARG A 111 5.51 -12.91 1.33
C ARG A 111 6.25 -12.69 2.64
N VAL A 112 6.00 -11.56 3.29
CA VAL A 112 6.49 -11.27 4.63
C VAL A 112 5.33 -11.33 5.63
N VAL A 113 5.55 -12.08 6.69
CA VAL A 113 4.63 -12.26 7.79
C VAL A 113 5.25 -11.65 9.03
N VAL A 114 4.46 -10.84 9.73
CA VAL A 114 4.89 -10.20 10.98
C VAL A 114 3.93 -10.58 12.10
N THR A 115 4.51 -11.05 13.21
CA THR A 115 3.79 -11.39 14.43
C THR A 115 4.45 -10.75 15.64
N ASP A 116 3.71 -10.63 16.74
CA ASP A 116 4.27 -10.37 18.06
C ASP A 116 4.87 -11.64 18.69
N SER A 117 5.41 -11.52 19.90
CA SER A 117 5.95 -12.64 20.68
C SER A 117 4.90 -13.67 21.12
N ALA A 118 3.61 -13.33 21.05
CA ALA A 118 2.50 -14.24 21.32
C ALA A 118 1.96 -14.90 20.02
N GLY A 119 2.61 -14.66 18.87
CA GLY A 119 2.20 -15.21 17.58
C GLY A 119 1.01 -14.50 16.92
N ARG A 120 0.53 -13.39 17.49
CA ARG A 120 -0.57 -12.60 16.92
C ARG A 120 -0.05 -11.75 15.77
N ARG A 121 -0.85 -11.65 14.70
CA ARG A 121 -0.50 -10.84 13.53
C ARG A 121 -0.51 -9.37 13.87
N GLU A 122 0.54 -8.66 13.47
CA GLU A 122 0.66 -7.24 13.74
C GLU A 122 1.35 -6.51 12.59
N ASN A 123 0.93 -5.27 12.33
CA ASN A 123 1.59 -4.41 11.36
C ASN A 123 2.82 -3.78 12.00
N SER A 124 3.98 -3.97 11.41
CA SER A 124 5.22 -3.38 11.90
C SER A 124 6.20 -3.19 10.74
N ALA A 125 7.11 -2.23 10.91
CA ALA A 125 8.17 -2.01 9.94
C ALA A 125 9.23 -3.12 10.00
N PHE A 126 9.86 -3.37 8.86
CA PHE A 126 10.97 -4.32 8.70
C PHE A 126 11.87 -3.91 7.53
N SER A 127 13.13 -4.36 7.55
CA SER A 127 13.98 -4.37 6.36
C SER A 127 13.93 -5.73 5.68
N LEU A 128 14.04 -5.74 4.35
CA LEU A 128 14.09 -6.93 3.51
C LEU A 128 15.32 -6.86 2.61
N ILE A 129 16.06 -7.96 2.50
CA ILE A 129 17.22 -8.12 1.63
C ILE A 129 17.16 -9.50 0.97
N LEU A 130 17.32 -9.54 -0.35
CA LEU A 130 17.54 -10.76 -1.13
C LEU A 130 18.91 -10.63 -1.82
N PRO A 131 19.80 -11.64 -1.69
CA PRO A 131 21.11 -11.65 -2.33
C PRO A 131 21.03 -11.79 -3.85
#